data_AF-A0AAW5FXC2-F1
#
_entry.id   AF-A0AAW5FXC2-F1
#
_cell.length_a   1.000
_cell.length_b   1.000
_cell.length_c   1.000
_cell.angle_alpha   90.00
_cell.angle_beta   90.00
_cell.angle_gamma   90.00
#
_symmetry.space_group_name_H-M   'P 1'
#
loop_
_entity.id
_entity.type
_entity.pdbx_description
1 polymer ?
#
loop_
_entity_poly.entity_id
_entity_poly.type
_entity_poly.pdbx_seq_one_letter_code
_entity_poly.pdbx_strand_id
1 'polypeptide(L)'
;MSFQLTILKVLDGHPSGRATLEELKRYLAVLMTSGPEWTARMKRMETRAGGSVDIFGKKLIVREPGEWRITDAGRAFLAALERPPAEHEPTLDDLIDDAPSRGPPPLSNTPQRRVNDRKGRPGRRGRTPRERRSA
;
A
#
# COMPACT_ATOMS: atom_id res chain seq x y z
N MET A 1 -1.84 10.33 -14.02
CA MET A 1 -1.55 11.08 -12.78
C MET A 1 -1.99 12.52 -12.99
N SER A 2 -2.66 13.15 -12.02
CA SER A 2 -3.18 14.51 -12.16
C SER A 2 -2.20 15.55 -11.61
N PHE A 3 -1.52 16.26 -12.51
CA PHE A 3 -0.50 17.25 -12.13
C PHE A 3 -1.09 18.44 -11.38
N GLN A 4 -2.27 18.92 -11.80
CA GLN A 4 -2.91 20.08 -11.18
C GLN A 4 -3.34 19.81 -9.74
N LEU A 5 -3.97 18.66 -9.48
CA LEU A 5 -4.29 18.25 -8.11
C LEU A 5 -3.03 18.07 -7.25
N THR A 6 -1.92 17.65 -7.86
CA THR A 6 -0.64 17.51 -7.15
C THR A 6 -0.12 18.87 -6.69
N ILE A 7 -0.16 19.90 -7.55
CA ILE A 7 0.20 21.28 -7.16
C ILE A 7 -0.69 21.76 -6.01
N LEU A 8 -2.00 21.54 -6.12
CA LEU A 8 -2.96 21.95 -5.09
C LEU A 8 -2.65 21.28 -3.75
N LYS A 9 -2.31 19.98 -3.75
CA LYS A 9 -1.98 19.24 -2.53
C LYS A 9 -0.64 19.66 -1.91
N VAL A 10 0.36 19.98 -2.73
CA VAL A 10 1.64 20.53 -2.24
C VAL A 10 1.42 21.87 -1.53
N LEU A 11 0.60 22.76 -2.10
CA LEU A 11 0.31 24.05 -1.48
C LEU A 11 -0.48 23.92 -0.17
N ASP A 12 -1.43 22.98 -0.10
CA ASP A 12 -2.18 22.66 1.12
C ASP A 12 -1.29 22.10 2.24
N GLY A 13 -0.32 21.26 1.89
CA GLY A 13 0.67 20.73 2.83
C GLY A 13 1.77 21.71 3.24
N HIS A 14 1.86 22.87 2.57
CA HIS A 14 2.83 23.91 2.91
C HIS A 14 2.32 24.71 4.13
N PRO A 15 3.13 24.92 5.19
CA PRO A 15 2.67 25.57 6.42
C PRO A 15 2.06 26.96 6.22
N SER A 16 2.54 27.73 5.24
CA SER A 16 2.01 29.05 4.88
C SER A 16 0.89 29.02 3.83
N GLY A 17 0.56 27.84 3.27
CA GLY A 17 -0.32 27.71 2.11
C GLY A 17 0.24 28.34 0.83
N ARG A 18 1.54 28.66 0.82
CA ARG A 18 2.23 29.42 -0.23
C ARG A 18 3.53 28.74 -0.57
N ALA A 19 3.94 28.77 -1.83
CA ALA A 19 5.24 28.28 -2.25
C ALA A 19 5.75 29.07 -3.47
N THR A 20 7.07 29.20 -3.55
CA THR A 20 7.73 29.66 -4.78
C THR A 20 7.68 28.56 -5.84
N LEU A 21 7.95 28.93 -7.11
CA LEU A 21 8.04 27.95 -8.19
C LEU A 21 9.17 26.93 -7.96
N GLU A 22 10.28 27.33 -7.34
CA GLU A 22 11.40 26.45 -7.05
C GLU A 22 11.05 25.42 -5.97
N GLU A 23 10.35 25.85 -4.91
CA GLU A 23 9.84 24.96 -3.87
C GLU A 23 8.83 23.97 -4.46
N LEU A 24 7.88 24.45 -5.27
CA LEU A 24 6.93 23.58 -5.97
C LEU A 24 7.65 22.51 -6.80
N LYS A 25 8.65 22.90 -7.60
CA LYS A 25 9.46 21.95 -8.39
C LYS A 25 10.14 20.91 -7.50
N ARG A 26 10.70 21.33 -6.36
CA ARG A 26 11.37 20.44 -5.41
C ARG A 26 10.41 19.42 -4.82
N TYR A 27 9.25 19.85 -4.35
CA TYR A 27 8.22 18.93 -3.84
C TYR A 27 7.71 17.98 -4.92
N LEU A 28 7.45 18.50 -6.13
CA LEU A 28 7.00 17.70 -7.25
C LEU A 28 8.02 16.64 -7.63
N ALA A 29 9.32 16.95 -7.63
CA ALA A 29 10.38 15.98 -7.91
C ALA A 29 10.34 14.79 -6.93
N VAL A 30 10.12 15.04 -5.64
CA VAL A 30 9.98 14.00 -4.62
C VAL A 30 8.69 13.19 -4.83
N LEU A 31 7.58 13.86 -5.13
CA LEU A 31 6.30 13.18 -5.34
C LEU A 31 6.30 12.30 -6.60
N MET A 32 7.03 12.70 -7.63
CA MET A 32 7.20 11.90 -8.85
C MET A 32 8.05 10.65 -8.62
N THR A 33 8.88 10.62 -7.57
CA THR A 33 9.64 9.42 -7.16
C THR A 33 8.97 8.64 -6.03
N SER A 34 7.83 9.09 -5.52
CA SER A 34 7.10 8.48 -4.38
C SER A 34 6.36 7.18 -4.72
N GLY A 35 6.54 6.65 -5.94
CA GLY A 35 6.02 5.33 -6.33
C GLY A 35 4.51 5.27 -6.62
N PRO A 36 3.99 4.05 -6.81
CA PRO A 36 2.62 3.83 -7.31
C PRO A 36 1.53 4.23 -6.31
N GLU A 37 1.79 4.17 -5.00
CA GLU A 37 0.83 4.53 -3.96
C GLU A 37 0.38 6.00 -4.06
N TRP A 38 1.35 6.91 -4.20
CA TRP A 38 1.05 8.33 -4.41
C TRP A 38 0.21 8.54 -5.68
N THR A 39 0.61 7.90 -6.77
CA THR A 39 -0.09 7.99 -8.05
C THR A 39 -1.54 7.47 -7.94
N ALA A 40 -1.75 6.35 -7.24
CA ALA A 40 -3.07 5.77 -7.01
C ALA A 40 -3.94 6.69 -6.14
N ARG A 41 -3.39 7.28 -5.08
CA ARG A 41 -4.09 8.28 -4.25
C ARG A 41 -4.57 9.47 -5.09
N MET A 42 -3.69 10.06 -5.90
CA MET A 42 -4.04 11.20 -6.75
C MET A 42 -5.09 10.84 -7.81
N LYS A 43 -5.05 9.61 -8.35
CA LYS A 43 -6.06 9.12 -9.29
C LYS A 43 -7.43 8.97 -8.62
N ARG A 44 -7.50 8.43 -7.39
CA ARG A 44 -8.76 8.33 -6.63
C ARG A 44 -9.37 9.71 -6.35
N MET A 45 -8.55 10.70 -6.02
CA MET A 45 -9.01 12.08 -5.84
C MET A 45 -9.56 12.69 -7.13
N GLU A 46 -8.89 12.47 -8.26
CA GLU A 46 -9.36 12.91 -9.58
C GLU A 46 -10.70 12.28 -9.97
N THR A 47 -10.87 10.97 -9.72
CA THR A 47 -12.15 10.28 -9.92
C THR A 47 -13.26 10.90 -9.06
N ARG A 48 -12.99 11.20 -7.78
CA ARG A 48 -13.98 11.84 -6.89
C ARG A 48 -14.32 13.27 -7.32
N ALA A 49 -13.39 13.98 -7.95
CA ALA A 49 -13.63 15.30 -8.51
C ALA A 49 -14.47 15.30 -9.80
N GLY A 50 -14.84 14.11 -10.31
CA GLY A 50 -15.59 13.95 -11.55
C GLY A 50 -14.72 14.02 -12.81
N GLY A 51 -13.40 13.91 -12.68
CA GLY A 51 -12.46 13.94 -13.80
C GLY A 51 -11.35 14.98 -13.61
N SER A 52 -10.75 15.40 -14.74
CA SER A 52 -9.65 16.37 -14.76
C SER A 52 -10.05 17.66 -14.07
N VAL A 53 -9.27 18.07 -13.07
CA VAL A 53 -9.52 19.29 -12.30
C VAL A 53 -8.75 20.43 -12.93
N ASP A 54 -9.48 21.48 -13.33
CA ASP A 54 -8.90 22.77 -13.69
C ASP A 54 -8.79 23.68 -12.45
N ILE A 55 -7.63 23.69 -11.80
CA ILE A 55 -7.41 24.46 -10.57
C ILE A 55 -7.33 25.97 -10.83
N PHE A 56 -6.97 26.38 -12.05
CA PHE A 56 -6.81 27.78 -12.44
C PHE A 56 -8.16 28.38 -12.81
N GLY A 57 -8.91 27.72 -13.68
CA GLY A 57 -10.26 28.16 -14.06
C GLY A 57 -11.21 28.21 -12.87
N LYS A 58 -11.06 27.29 -11.92
CA LYS A 58 -11.82 27.26 -10.65
C LYS A 58 -11.29 28.18 -9.56
N LYS A 59 -10.20 28.93 -9.80
CA LYS A 59 -9.57 29.86 -8.82
C LYS A 59 -9.26 29.20 -7.47
N LEU A 60 -8.86 27.93 -7.51
CA LEU A 60 -8.45 27.18 -6.31
C LEU A 60 -7.06 27.59 -5.83
N ILE A 61 -6.30 28.25 -6.72
CA ILE A 61 -5.00 28.85 -6.43
C ILE A 61 -4.94 30.27 -7.00
N VAL A 62 -4.08 31.08 -6.41
CA VAL A 62 -3.67 32.38 -6.93
C VAL A 62 -2.18 32.31 -7.29
N ARG A 63 -1.85 32.87 -8.46
CA ARG A 63 -0.47 33.01 -8.92
C ARG A 63 -0.09 34.48 -8.90
N GLU A 64 0.80 34.84 -8.00
CA GLU A 64 1.42 36.14 -7.90
C GLU A 64 2.86 36.05 -8.45
N PRO A 65 3.50 37.19 -8.79
CA PRO A 65 4.90 37.19 -9.21
C PRO A 65 5.79 36.57 -8.13
N GLY A 66 6.36 35.40 -8.41
CA GLY A 66 7.26 34.67 -7.49
C GLY A 66 6.56 33.78 -6.46
N GLU A 67 5.25 33.91 -6.24
CA GLU A 67 4.51 33.17 -5.21
C GLU A 67 3.25 32.50 -5.77
N TRP A 68 3.02 31.27 -5.36
CA TRP A 68 1.80 30.52 -5.61
C TRP A 68 1.11 30.27 -4.28
N ARG A 69 -0.20 30.50 -4.21
CA ARG A 69 -0.96 30.40 -2.96
C ARG A 69 -2.25 29.64 -3.16
N ILE A 70 -2.56 28.71 -2.25
CA ILE A 70 -3.88 28.08 -2.21
C ILE A 70 -4.93 29.06 -1.66
N THR A 71 -6.09 29.11 -2.30
CA THR A 71 -7.23 29.91 -1.83
C THR A 71 -8.05 29.14 -0.80
N ASP A 72 -8.93 29.84 -0.09
CA ASP A 72 -9.86 29.17 0.84
C ASP A 72 -10.84 28.26 0.09
N ALA A 73 -11.21 28.62 -1.14
CA ALA A 73 -11.96 27.75 -2.03
C ALA A 73 -11.16 26.49 -2.40
N GLY A 74 -9.84 26.63 -2.64
CA GLY A 74 -8.94 25.50 -2.87
C GLY A 74 -8.86 24.55 -1.69
N ARG A 75 -8.72 25.09 -0.47
CA ARG A 75 -8.73 24.30 0.77
C ARG A 75 -10.06 23.60 1.00
N ALA A 76 -11.18 24.29 0.84
CA ALA A 76 -12.51 23.71 0.97
C ALA A 76 -12.75 22.61 -0.07
N PHE A 77 -12.30 22.82 -1.32
CA PHE A 77 -12.37 21.82 -2.37
C PHE A 77 -11.56 20.57 -2.03
N LEU A 78 -10.31 20.73 -1.57
CA LEU A 78 -9.50 19.59 -1.12
C LEU A 78 -10.14 18.87 0.06
N ALA A 79 -10.63 19.58 1.07
CA ALA A 79 -11.30 18.97 2.22
C ALA A 79 -12.52 18.12 1.80
N ALA A 80 -13.30 18.59 0.81
CA ALA A 80 -14.42 17.82 0.26
C ALA A 80 -13.95 16.57 -0.52
N LEU A 81 -12.81 16.63 -1.19
CA LEU A 81 -12.24 15.49 -1.92
C LEU A 81 -11.53 14.47 -1.02
N GLU A 82 -10.94 14.92 0.09
CA GLU A 82 -10.22 14.05 1.02
C GLU A 82 -11.15 13.37 2.01
N ARG A 83 -12.36 13.91 2.21
CA ARG A 83 -13.39 13.25 3.01
C ARG A 83 -13.69 11.87 2.39
N PRO A 84 -13.50 10.77 3.14
CA PRO A 84 -14.00 9.48 2.70
C PRO A 84 -15.51 9.62 2.46
N PRO A 85 -16.08 9.04 1.38
CA PRO A 85 -17.50 8.72 1.44
C PRO A 85 -17.71 7.93 2.73
N ALA A 86 -18.69 8.32 3.55
CA ALA A 86 -18.97 7.68 4.84
C ALA A 86 -18.75 6.17 4.72
N GLU A 87 -17.78 5.69 5.47
CA GLU A 87 -17.12 4.43 5.23
C GLU A 87 -18.14 3.29 5.36
N HIS A 88 -18.20 2.41 4.35
CA HIS A 88 -18.17 1.01 4.70
C HIS A 88 -16.79 0.81 5.34
N GLU A 89 -16.78 0.72 6.67
CA GLU A 89 -15.61 0.26 7.40
C GLU A 89 -15.15 -1.05 6.75
N PRO A 90 -13.87 -1.21 6.37
CA PRO A 90 -13.36 -2.54 6.09
C PRO A 90 -13.51 -3.33 7.41
N THR A 91 -14.48 -4.23 7.44
CA THR A 91 -14.59 -5.22 8.51
C THR A 91 -13.25 -5.92 8.62
N LEU A 92 -12.83 -6.19 9.87
CA LEU A 92 -11.60 -6.89 10.22
C LEU A 92 -11.41 -8.24 9.48
N ASP A 93 -12.48 -8.76 8.85
CA ASP A 93 -12.51 -9.93 7.97
C ASP A 93 -11.65 -9.81 6.70
N ASP A 94 -11.39 -8.62 6.16
CA ASP A 94 -10.60 -8.47 4.91
C ASP A 94 -9.07 -8.55 5.15
N LEU A 95 -8.63 -8.61 6.41
CA LEU A 95 -7.21 -8.71 6.79
C LEU A 95 -6.73 -10.15 7.08
N ILE A 96 -7.58 -11.17 6.86
CA ILE A 96 -7.25 -12.57 7.22
C ILE A 96 -6.91 -13.45 6.00
N ASP A 97 -6.88 -12.90 4.78
CA ASP A 97 -6.53 -13.68 3.57
C ASP A 97 -5.36 -13.05 2.80
N ASP A 98 -4.22 -12.79 3.45
CA ASP A 98 -2.90 -12.91 2.81
C ASP A 98 -1.76 -12.84 3.85
N ALA A 99 -1.23 -13.99 4.27
CA ALA A 99 0.22 -14.17 4.48
C ALA A 99 0.59 -15.63 4.86
N PRO A 100 1.52 -16.26 4.13
CA PRO A 100 1.99 -17.62 4.38
C PRO A 100 3.05 -17.69 5.50
N SER A 101 2.93 -18.72 6.34
CA SER A 101 3.98 -19.49 7.06
C SER A 101 5.30 -18.79 7.45
N ARG A 102 5.48 -18.49 8.76
CA ARG A 102 6.78 -18.73 9.47
C ARG A 102 6.73 -18.62 11.02
N GLY A 103 6.60 -19.79 11.68
CA GLY A 103 7.26 -20.21 12.94
C GLY A 103 6.77 -19.65 14.30
N PRO A 104 7.24 -20.17 15.46
CA PRO A 104 7.90 -21.46 15.79
C PRO A 104 7.09 -22.31 16.82
N PRO A 105 7.46 -23.58 17.14
CA PRO A 105 6.77 -24.41 18.15
C PRO A 105 7.34 -24.13 19.56
N PRO A 106 6.52 -24.12 20.64
CA PRO A 106 6.37 -25.33 21.48
C PRO A 106 4.97 -25.39 22.19
N LEU A 107 4.45 -26.52 22.67
CA LEU A 107 4.81 -27.17 23.94
C LEU A 107 4.05 -28.51 24.07
N SER A 108 4.75 -29.50 24.63
CA SER A 108 4.25 -30.80 25.03
C SER A 108 3.03 -30.73 25.95
N ASN A 109 2.00 -31.51 25.63
CA ASN A 109 1.14 -32.12 26.66
C ASN A 109 0.49 -33.41 26.11
N THR A 110 1.13 -34.55 26.40
CA THR A 110 0.50 -35.88 26.44
C THR A 110 -0.23 -36.00 27.77
N PRO A 111 -1.44 -36.60 27.83
CA PRO A 111 -1.55 -38.05 27.65
C PRO A 111 -2.86 -38.52 27.00
N GLN A 112 -2.85 -39.68 26.33
CA GLN A 112 -3.87 -40.72 26.56
C GLN A 112 -3.40 -42.03 25.93
N ARG A 113 -3.18 -42.96 26.85
CA ARG A 113 -2.87 -44.37 26.74
C ARG A 113 -4.00 -45.12 26.02
N ARG A 114 -3.70 -45.75 24.88
CA ARG A 114 -4.40 -46.97 24.42
C ARG A 114 -3.34 -48.01 24.08
N VAL A 115 -3.12 -48.86 25.06
CA VAL A 115 -2.44 -50.15 24.95
C VAL A 115 -3.38 -51.11 24.22
N ASN A 116 -2.87 -51.77 23.19
CA ASN A 116 -3.03 -53.20 22.86
C ASN A 116 -2.73 -53.42 21.37
N ASP A 117 -2.17 -54.52 20.89
CA ASP A 117 -1.36 -55.61 21.44
C ASP A 117 -1.04 -56.50 20.21
N ARG A 118 0.25 -56.72 19.94
CA ARG A 118 0.87 -57.96 19.41
C ARG A 118 0.65 -58.49 17.97
N LYS A 119 1.76 -59.13 17.55
CA LYS A 119 2.03 -60.10 16.46
C LYS A 119 2.23 -59.48 15.07
N GLY A 120 3.33 -59.69 14.35
CA GLY A 120 4.52 -60.51 14.55
C GLY A 120 5.38 -60.46 13.26
N ARG A 121 6.70 -60.40 13.42
CA ARG A 121 7.74 -60.61 12.37
C ARG A 121 7.69 -62.08 11.85
N PRO A 122 8.52 -62.55 10.89
CA PRO A 122 9.42 -61.89 9.91
C PRO A 122 9.43 -62.54 8.49
N GLY A 123 10.15 -61.97 7.52
CA GLY A 123 10.58 -62.67 6.29
C GLY A 123 11.48 -61.80 5.39
N ARG A 124 12.78 -61.67 5.67
CA ARG A 124 13.93 -62.44 5.15
C ARG A 124 14.11 -62.44 3.60
N ARG A 125 15.27 -61.88 3.21
CA ARG A 125 16.27 -62.35 2.21
C ARG A 125 16.12 -61.92 0.75
N GLY A 126 17.18 -61.26 0.27
CA GLY A 126 17.57 -61.23 -1.14
C GLY A 126 18.54 -60.09 -1.48
N ARG A 127 19.80 -60.19 -1.05
CA ARG A 127 21.00 -60.24 -1.93
C ARG A 127 21.35 -58.93 -2.69
N THR A 128 22.39 -58.26 -2.22
CA THR A 128 23.43 -57.60 -3.05
C THR A 128 24.21 -58.70 -3.82
N PRO A 129 25.03 -58.46 -4.87
CA PRO A 129 25.95 -57.32 -4.99
C PRO A 129 26.36 -56.84 -6.41
N ARG A 130 27.29 -55.85 -6.41
CA ARG A 130 28.43 -55.69 -7.34
C ARG A 130 28.12 -54.97 -8.67
N GLU A 131 28.93 -54.14 -9.31
CA GLU A 131 30.18 -53.35 -9.12
C GLU A 131 30.47 -52.75 -10.52
N ARG A 132 31.45 -51.84 -10.57
CA ARG A 132 32.25 -51.40 -11.74
C ARG A 132 31.75 -50.10 -12.38
N ARG A 133 32.41 -48.96 -12.14
CA ARG A 133 33.74 -48.47 -12.61
C ARG A 133 33.72 -47.97 -14.06
N SER A 134 34.22 -46.74 -14.17
CA SER A 134 34.99 -46.15 -15.28
C SER A 134 34.18 -45.75 -16.52
N ALA A 135 34.45 -44.65 -17.20
CA ALA A 135 35.60 -43.74 -17.21
C ALA A 135 35.13 -42.30 -17.51
#